data_AF-A0A3N8AZF0-F1
#
_entry.id   AF-A0A3N8AZF0-F1
#
_cell.length_a   1.000
_cell.length_b   1.000
_cell.length_c   1.000
_cell.angle_alpha   90.00
_cell.angle_beta   90.00
_cell.angle_gamma   90.00
#
_symmetry.space_group_name_H-M   'P 1'
#
loop_
_entity.id
_entity.type
_entity.pdbx_description
1 polymer ?
#
loop_
_entity_poly.entity_id
_entity_poly.type
_entity_poly.pdbx_seq_one_letter_code
_entity_poly.pdbx_strand_id
1 'polypeptide(L)'
;MRNRVLLPFVHLGSGLDVPKKKITVPTDASQITLFPLADLPEPFRKAVPAVHVAPQSGAISLQQGKMFNALIKNAIEQNKQGERVWFEYQILDLIEDVGLNTKNRDYVKATVNSLVGFVVNWDHLSGKSEWNASGLIAGAKMSGSTLKYQFSDNMRELLMNPQTYARIDMRIARSFKRGHALTLWENVVRYEGVGRTPKLSVESIRDLLLGLDWREGSYSQYKIFKSRVLQPALVEINEVSDHEIEMAEFKNGRAIAAVQFSITPKRKPEITQEADLDLVGGMTKLGIPLAEARKLASTHSNDAIRKAIDYTEQRVKKTGVEPVAQVGAYFRKAVEGGWEVANTSTPAEKPPKAPIESGDELKVKLHAQYAAHRTEQIRGFFNELDAAEQEKYVSQYNEQQPSEVLRLSDSKKVKKSAEAAFFGWLATAVWGEPTDADLLSFVLQGGKRIA
;
A
#
# COMPACT_ATOMS: atom_id res chain seq x y z
N MET A 1 -59.05 -42.28 46.19
CA MET A 1 -58.86 -41.14 47.11
C MET A 1 -58.75 -39.86 46.28
N ARG A 2 -59.66 -38.90 46.55
CA ARG A 2 -59.71 -37.46 46.18
C ARG A 2 -59.08 -37.04 44.83
N ASN A 3 -59.91 -36.80 43.80
CA ASN A 3 -60.45 -35.49 43.35
C ASN A 3 -59.34 -34.51 42.86
N ARG A 4 -59.41 -33.82 41.72
CA ARG A 4 -60.44 -33.60 40.69
C ARG A 4 -59.79 -32.68 39.61
N VAL A 5 -59.99 -33.01 38.31
CA VAL A 5 -60.54 -32.11 37.25
C VAL A 5 -59.62 -30.94 36.77
N LEU A 6 -59.33 -30.71 35.48
CA LEU A 6 -60.24 -30.30 34.39
C LEU A 6 -59.60 -30.46 32.99
N LEU A 7 -60.48 -30.45 31.99
CA LEU A 7 -60.40 -30.82 30.57
C LEU A 7 -59.55 -29.93 29.63
N PRO A 8 -59.28 -30.41 28.39
CA PRO A 8 -58.73 -29.66 27.26
C PRO A 8 -59.84 -28.90 26.49
N PHE A 9 -59.49 -27.94 25.61
CA PHE A 9 -60.17 -27.48 24.36
C PHE A 9 -59.59 -26.08 23.94
N VAL A 10 -58.96 -25.93 22.75
CA VAL A 10 -59.50 -25.30 21.49
C VAL A 10 -59.51 -23.75 21.56
N HIS A 11 -59.04 -22.89 20.65
CA HIS A 11 -58.77 -22.92 19.20
C HIS A 11 -58.06 -21.61 18.73
N LEU A 12 -57.57 -21.64 17.48
CA LEU A 12 -57.59 -20.58 16.43
C LEU A 12 -56.67 -19.35 16.46
N GLY A 13 -56.06 -19.11 15.28
CA GLY A 13 -55.75 -17.77 14.76
C GLY A 13 -54.31 -17.62 14.26
N SER A 14 -53.98 -18.12 13.07
CA SER A 14 -53.99 -17.37 11.79
C SER A 14 -52.76 -16.49 11.56
N GLY A 15 -51.95 -16.85 10.55
CA GLY A 15 -50.80 -16.06 10.12
C GLY A 15 -50.27 -16.50 8.76
N LEU A 16 -51.03 -16.14 7.72
CA LEU A 16 -50.67 -15.93 6.31
C LEU A 16 -49.30 -16.45 5.82
N ASP A 17 -49.40 -17.43 4.92
CA ASP A 17 -48.34 -17.91 4.04
C ASP A 17 -48.04 -16.85 2.95
N VAL A 18 -46.80 -16.35 2.92
CA VAL A 18 -46.31 -15.44 1.87
C VAL A 18 -45.06 -16.08 1.25
N PRO A 19 -45.08 -16.43 -0.06
CA PRO A 19 -43.91 -17.02 -0.70
C PRO A 19 -42.80 -15.97 -0.87
N LYS A 20 -41.66 -16.19 -0.20
CA LYS A 20 -40.43 -15.40 -0.41
C LYS A 20 -39.90 -15.65 -1.83
N LYS A 21 -40.20 -14.71 -2.71
CA LYS A 21 -39.63 -14.58 -4.06
C LYS A 21 -38.10 -14.49 -3.94
N LYS A 22 -37.38 -15.50 -4.45
CA LYS A 22 -35.92 -15.47 -4.58
C LYS A 22 -35.56 -14.30 -5.50
N ILE A 23 -34.89 -13.28 -4.97
CA ILE A 23 -34.23 -12.25 -5.76
C ILE A 23 -32.87 -12.85 -6.16
N THR A 24 -32.82 -13.43 -7.35
CA THR A 24 -31.57 -13.71 -8.06
C THR A 24 -30.95 -12.40 -8.50
N VAL A 25 -29.83 -12.03 -7.90
CA VAL A 25 -28.95 -10.97 -8.42
C VAL A 25 -28.23 -11.54 -9.65
N PRO A 26 -28.24 -10.88 -10.81
CA PRO A 26 -27.50 -11.34 -11.98
C PRO A 26 -25.99 -11.17 -11.73
N THR A 27 -25.28 -12.29 -11.79
CA THR A 27 -23.83 -12.32 -11.94
C THR A 27 -23.52 -12.05 -13.41
N ASP A 28 -23.21 -10.80 -13.77
CA ASP A 28 -22.27 -10.53 -14.87
C ASP A 28 -21.83 -9.05 -14.90
N ALA A 29 -20.51 -8.88 -14.78
CA ALA A 29 -19.66 -7.77 -15.25
C ALA A 29 -18.44 -7.74 -14.32
N SER A 30 -17.45 -8.59 -14.60
CA SER A 30 -16.09 -8.36 -14.12
C SER A 30 -15.59 -7.05 -14.73
N GLN A 31 -15.84 -5.93 -14.04
CA GLN A 31 -15.16 -4.67 -14.29
C GLN A 31 -13.67 -4.94 -14.10
N ILE A 32 -12.92 -4.97 -15.20
CA ILE A 32 -11.47 -4.84 -15.15
C ILE A 32 -11.22 -3.38 -14.77
N THR A 33 -11.10 -3.11 -13.47
CA THR A 33 -10.64 -1.82 -12.98
C THR A 33 -9.20 -1.62 -13.44
N LEU A 34 -9.00 -0.78 -14.45
CA LEU A 34 -7.68 -0.43 -15.02
C LEU A 34 -6.75 0.24 -13.98
N PHE A 35 -7.31 0.78 -12.90
CA PHE A 35 -6.57 1.34 -11.77
C PHE A 35 -7.10 0.76 -10.46
N PRO A 36 -6.30 -0.02 -9.71
CA PRO A 36 -6.71 -0.51 -8.40
C PRO A 36 -6.86 0.67 -7.43
N LEU A 37 -7.97 0.69 -6.68
CA LEU A 37 -8.07 1.47 -5.45
C LEU A 37 -6.86 1.10 -4.58
N ALA A 38 -6.22 2.09 -3.95
CA ALA A 38 -5.13 1.81 -3.03
C ALA A 38 -5.66 0.91 -1.90
N ASP A 39 -5.19 -0.34 -1.87
CA ASP A 39 -5.56 -1.31 -0.85
C ASP A 39 -5.33 -0.71 0.55
N LEU A 40 -6.31 -0.88 1.44
CA LEU A 40 -6.21 -0.39 2.81
C LEU A 40 -5.07 -1.12 3.54
N PRO A 41 -4.33 -0.44 4.45
CA PRO A 41 -3.33 -1.12 5.27
C PRO A 41 -3.95 -2.24 6.11
N GLU A 42 -3.29 -3.39 6.15
CA GLU A 42 -3.70 -4.56 6.93
C GLU A 42 -2.62 -4.93 7.98
N PRO A 43 -2.34 -4.07 8.98
CA PRO A 43 -1.26 -4.29 9.91
C PRO A 43 -1.62 -5.32 11.01
N PHE A 44 -0.66 -6.18 11.35
CA PHE A 44 -0.69 -6.99 12.57
C PHE A 44 0.65 -6.91 13.33
N ARG A 45 0.63 -7.32 14.61
CA ARG A 45 1.81 -7.31 15.48
C ARG A 45 2.51 -8.66 15.41
N LYS A 46 3.66 -8.73 14.76
CA LYS A 46 4.50 -9.93 14.72
C LYS A 46 5.58 -9.85 15.80
N ALA A 47 5.64 -10.82 16.69
CA ALA A 47 6.62 -10.86 17.78
C ALA A 47 8.06 -10.80 17.23
N VAL A 48 8.95 -10.03 17.86
CA VAL A 48 10.36 -9.90 17.40
C VAL A 48 11.08 -11.25 17.28
N PRO A 49 10.94 -12.22 18.22
CA PRO A 49 11.52 -13.55 18.05
C PRO A 49 11.07 -14.26 16.78
N ALA A 50 9.85 -13.96 16.30
CA ALA A 50 9.30 -14.51 15.07
C ALA A 50 9.64 -13.71 13.81
N VAL A 51 10.28 -12.56 13.95
CA VAL A 51 10.88 -11.77 12.86
C VAL A 51 12.35 -12.15 12.69
N HIS A 52 13.10 -12.26 13.80
CA HIS A 52 14.51 -12.61 13.83
C HIS A 52 14.73 -14.13 13.81
N VAL A 53 14.17 -14.76 12.79
CA VAL A 53 14.20 -16.21 12.61
C VAL A 53 15.38 -16.56 11.72
N ALA A 54 16.32 -17.35 12.24
CA ALA A 54 17.42 -17.88 11.46
C ALA A 54 17.13 -19.34 11.08
N PRO A 55 16.92 -19.65 9.78
CA PRO A 55 16.70 -21.02 9.34
C PRO A 55 17.90 -21.93 9.62
N GLN A 56 17.65 -23.18 10.00
CA GLN A 56 18.73 -24.14 10.15
C GLN A 56 19.40 -24.45 8.81
N SER A 57 18.62 -24.59 7.74
CA SER A 57 19.12 -24.84 6.39
C SER A 57 18.23 -24.17 5.34
N GLY A 58 18.86 -23.46 4.42
CA GLY A 58 18.19 -22.76 3.33
C GLY A 58 17.32 -21.58 3.77
N ALA A 59 17.05 -20.68 2.83
CA ALA A 59 16.24 -19.50 3.09
C ALA A 59 14.76 -19.84 3.22
N ILE A 60 14.03 -19.07 4.04
CA ILE A 60 12.56 -19.07 4.03
C ILE A 60 12.10 -18.67 2.63
N SER A 61 11.37 -19.56 1.96
CA SER A 61 10.79 -19.23 0.66
C SER A 61 9.72 -18.15 0.81
N LEU A 62 9.47 -17.40 -0.27
CA LEU A 62 8.42 -16.36 -0.28
C LEU A 62 7.07 -16.87 0.24
N GLN A 63 6.70 -18.07 -0.21
CA GLN A 63 5.38 -18.63 0.09
C GLN A 63 5.31 -19.15 1.53
N GLN A 64 6.40 -19.71 2.06
CA GLN A 64 6.48 -20.00 3.49
C GLN A 64 6.34 -18.72 4.32
N GLY A 65 7.05 -17.65 3.97
CA GLY A 65 6.99 -16.37 4.69
C GLY A 65 5.59 -15.75 4.69
N LYS A 66 4.96 -15.65 3.51
CA LYS A 66 3.58 -15.11 3.40
C LYS A 66 2.56 -15.98 4.15
N MET A 67 2.63 -17.30 4.00
CA MET A 67 1.76 -18.24 4.71
C MET A 67 1.95 -18.13 6.22
N PHE A 68 3.19 -18.08 6.69
CA PHE A 68 3.50 -17.93 8.11
C PHE A 68 2.92 -16.63 8.69
N ASN A 69 3.05 -15.50 7.97
CA ASN A 69 2.43 -14.24 8.38
C ASN A 69 0.90 -14.32 8.47
N ALA A 70 0.25 -14.90 7.46
CA ALA A 70 -1.21 -15.09 7.47
C ALA A 70 -1.66 -15.95 8.66
N LEU A 71 -0.95 -17.06 8.92
CA LEU A 71 -1.22 -17.94 10.06
C LEU A 71 -1.02 -17.23 11.41
N ILE A 72 0.01 -16.39 11.56
CA ILE A 72 0.20 -15.60 12.79
C ILE A 72 -0.95 -14.60 12.96
N LYS A 73 -1.26 -13.84 11.92
CA LYS A 73 -2.34 -12.82 11.95
C LYS A 73 -3.67 -13.45 12.38
N ASN A 74 -4.07 -14.54 11.72
CA ASN A 74 -5.30 -15.27 12.04
C ASN A 74 -5.29 -15.85 13.46
N ALA A 75 -4.14 -16.36 13.92
CA ALA A 75 -4.04 -16.89 15.27
C ALA A 75 -4.20 -15.81 16.34
N ILE A 76 -3.59 -14.64 16.14
CA ILE A 76 -3.75 -13.47 17.02
C ILE A 76 -5.23 -13.04 17.05
N GLU A 77 -5.89 -13.00 15.89
CA GLU A 77 -7.31 -12.62 15.79
C GLU A 77 -8.23 -13.59 16.54
N GLN A 78 -7.98 -14.89 16.41
CA GLN A 78 -8.72 -15.92 17.15
C GLN A 78 -8.43 -15.92 18.65
N ASN A 79 -7.19 -15.64 19.05
CA ASN A 79 -6.80 -15.61 20.46
C ASN A 79 -7.52 -14.49 21.24
N LYS A 80 -7.94 -13.41 20.56
CA LYS A 80 -8.81 -12.37 21.15
C LYS A 80 -10.16 -12.90 21.63
N GLN A 81 -10.63 -14.02 21.08
CA GLN A 81 -11.91 -14.66 21.46
C GLN A 81 -11.72 -15.70 22.57
N GLY A 82 -10.49 -15.99 22.98
CA GLY A 82 -10.15 -16.99 23.99
C GLY A 82 -8.90 -17.79 23.62
N GLU A 83 -8.12 -18.16 24.64
CA GLU A 83 -6.90 -18.95 24.48
C GLU A 83 -7.22 -20.30 23.83
N ARG A 84 -6.39 -20.69 22.87
CA ARG A 84 -6.51 -21.96 22.16
C ARG A 84 -5.15 -22.46 21.70
N VAL A 85 -5.01 -23.77 21.60
CA VAL A 85 -3.80 -24.43 21.10
C VAL A 85 -3.88 -24.61 19.58
N TRP A 86 -5.05 -25.04 19.10
CA TRP A 86 -5.34 -25.22 17.68
C TRP A 86 -6.11 -24.02 17.14
N PHE A 87 -5.60 -23.44 16.06
CA PHE A 87 -6.22 -22.37 15.30
C PHE A 87 -6.81 -22.94 14.02
N GLU A 88 -7.90 -22.34 13.55
CA GLU A 88 -8.60 -22.79 12.35
C GLU A 88 -8.50 -21.74 11.23
N TYR A 89 -8.40 -22.16 9.99
CA TYR A 89 -8.35 -21.24 8.84
C TYR A 89 -9.10 -21.87 7.68
N GLN A 90 -10.05 -21.15 7.09
CA GLN A 90 -10.65 -21.59 5.83
C GLN A 90 -9.62 -21.50 4.70
N ILE A 91 -9.45 -22.58 3.96
CA ILE A 91 -8.38 -22.70 2.96
C ILE A 91 -8.55 -21.67 1.83
N LEU A 92 -9.78 -21.33 1.46
CA LEU A 92 -10.03 -20.34 0.42
C LEU A 92 -9.59 -18.95 0.87
N ASP A 93 -9.98 -18.55 2.08
CA ASP A 93 -9.56 -17.29 2.70
C ASP A 93 -8.03 -17.22 2.82
N LEU A 94 -7.38 -18.33 3.22
CA LEU A 94 -5.92 -18.40 3.32
C LEU A 94 -5.22 -18.21 1.97
N ILE A 95 -5.77 -18.79 0.90
CA ILE A 95 -5.24 -18.64 -0.47
C ILE A 95 -5.33 -17.17 -0.90
N GLU A 96 -6.45 -16.52 -0.60
CA GLU A 96 -6.70 -15.10 -0.87
C GLU A 96 -5.75 -14.20 -0.06
N ASP A 97 -5.67 -14.39 1.26
CA ASP A 97 -4.86 -13.59 2.19
C ASP A 97 -3.35 -13.68 1.93
N VAL A 98 -2.88 -14.77 1.33
CA VAL A 98 -1.47 -14.97 0.94
C VAL A 98 -1.20 -14.47 -0.49
N GLY A 99 -2.25 -14.22 -1.27
CA GLY A 99 -2.14 -13.84 -2.68
C GLY A 99 -1.68 -15.01 -3.57
N LEU A 100 -2.10 -16.23 -3.24
CA LEU A 100 -1.78 -17.41 -4.04
C LEU A 100 -2.73 -17.50 -5.24
N ASN A 101 -2.20 -17.35 -6.46
CA ASN A 101 -2.96 -17.52 -7.70
C ASN A 101 -3.22 -19.00 -8.05
N THR A 102 -3.52 -19.84 -7.06
CA THR A 102 -3.78 -21.27 -7.26
C THR A 102 -5.01 -21.71 -6.48
N LYS A 103 -5.90 -22.44 -7.16
CA LYS A 103 -6.97 -23.21 -6.50
C LYS A 103 -6.49 -24.60 -6.03
N ASN A 104 -5.19 -24.88 -6.18
CA ASN A 104 -4.62 -26.20 -5.90
C ASN A 104 -4.42 -26.40 -4.40
N ARG A 105 -5.27 -27.25 -3.83
CA ARG A 105 -5.22 -27.63 -2.41
C ARG A 105 -3.98 -28.47 -2.05
N ASP A 106 -3.46 -29.24 -2.99
CA ASP A 106 -2.23 -30.01 -2.77
C ASP A 106 -1.02 -29.08 -2.63
N TYR A 107 -1.04 -27.94 -3.33
CA TYR A 107 -0.04 -26.91 -3.16
C TYR A 107 -0.09 -26.33 -1.74
N VAL A 108 -1.27 -25.95 -1.23
CA VAL A 108 -1.41 -25.47 0.16
C VAL A 108 -0.93 -26.52 1.15
N LYS A 109 -1.31 -27.79 0.96
CA LYS A 109 -0.85 -28.91 1.80
C LYS A 109 0.67 -29.06 1.77
N ALA A 110 1.29 -28.96 0.59
CA ALA A 110 2.74 -29.02 0.44
C ALA A 110 3.44 -27.84 1.14
N THR A 111 2.92 -26.61 0.98
CA THR A 111 3.45 -25.44 1.69
C THR A 111 3.31 -25.59 3.21
N VAL A 112 2.16 -26.04 3.70
CA VAL A 112 1.95 -26.29 5.14
C VAL A 112 2.91 -27.36 5.67
N ASN A 113 3.09 -28.47 4.96
CA ASN A 113 4.09 -29.49 5.33
C ASN A 113 5.51 -28.90 5.35
N SER A 114 5.83 -28.03 4.39
CA SER A 114 7.12 -27.34 4.39
C SER A 114 7.29 -26.40 5.59
N LEU A 115 6.22 -25.83 6.17
CA LEU A 115 6.31 -25.02 7.39
C LEU A 115 6.56 -25.89 8.64
N VAL A 116 5.95 -27.07 8.72
CA VAL A 116 6.14 -28.02 9.83
C VAL A 116 7.60 -28.50 9.89
N GLY A 117 8.15 -28.88 8.72
CA GLY A 117 9.52 -29.41 8.64
C GLY A 117 10.63 -28.37 8.61
N PHE A 118 10.31 -27.08 8.56
CA PHE A 118 11.31 -26.02 8.45
C PHE A 118 11.78 -25.57 9.83
N VAL A 119 12.87 -26.20 10.28
CA VAL A 119 13.47 -25.92 11.59
C VAL A 119 14.16 -24.57 11.56
N VAL A 120 13.82 -23.76 12.55
CA VAL A 120 14.39 -22.43 12.72
C VAL A 120 14.83 -22.21 14.15
N ASN A 121 15.87 -21.40 14.30
CA ASN A 121 16.28 -20.87 15.59
C ASN A 121 15.55 -19.55 15.82
N TRP A 122 14.74 -19.50 16.88
CA TRP A 122 14.02 -18.30 17.28
C TRP A 122 14.94 -17.38 18.04
N ASP A 123 14.67 -16.08 17.94
CA ASP A 123 15.33 -15.07 18.76
C ASP A 123 16.85 -14.97 18.53
N HIS A 124 17.29 -15.23 17.29
CA HIS A 124 18.72 -15.29 16.91
C HIS A 124 19.51 -14.02 17.25
N LEU A 125 18.82 -12.88 17.44
CA LEU A 125 19.42 -11.58 17.74
C LEU A 125 19.09 -11.02 19.14
N SER A 126 18.49 -11.77 20.07
CA SER A 126 18.14 -11.19 21.39
C SER A 126 19.31 -10.95 22.34
N GLY A 127 20.48 -11.52 22.05
CA GLY A 127 21.63 -11.46 22.96
C GLY A 127 21.43 -12.22 24.28
N LYS A 128 20.31 -12.95 24.45
CA LYS A 128 20.10 -13.86 25.57
C LYS A 128 20.68 -15.23 25.25
N SER A 129 21.17 -15.95 26.27
CA SER A 129 21.83 -17.26 26.12
C SER A 129 20.86 -18.44 25.93
N GLU A 130 19.59 -18.19 25.61
CA GLU A 130 18.58 -19.24 25.47
C GLU A 130 18.51 -19.69 24.01
N TRP A 131 18.88 -20.94 23.76
CA TRP A 131 18.73 -21.56 22.44
C TRP A 131 17.36 -22.21 22.32
N ASN A 132 16.55 -21.73 21.38
CA ASN A 132 15.20 -22.23 21.13
C ASN A 132 15.05 -22.59 19.65
N ALA A 133 14.74 -23.85 19.35
CA ALA A 133 14.48 -24.32 17.99
C ALA A 133 13.10 -24.97 17.87
N SER A 134 12.41 -24.73 16.77
CA SER A 134 11.20 -25.46 16.39
C SER A 134 10.93 -25.32 14.90
N GLY A 135 9.94 -26.05 14.37
CA GLY A 135 9.35 -25.72 13.08
C GLY A 135 8.66 -24.35 13.12
N LEU A 136 8.43 -23.73 11.95
CA LEU A 136 7.62 -22.50 11.84
C LEU A 136 6.19 -22.70 12.38
N ILE A 137 5.66 -23.92 12.25
CA ILE A 137 4.47 -24.40 12.96
C ILE A 137 4.77 -25.77 13.57
N ALA A 138 4.14 -26.10 14.69
CA ALA A 138 4.36 -27.38 15.37
C ALA A 138 3.51 -28.51 14.78
N GLY A 139 2.38 -28.20 14.15
CA GLY A 139 1.54 -29.21 13.54
C GLY A 139 0.41 -28.61 12.72
N ALA A 140 -0.11 -29.42 11.80
CA ALA A 140 -1.24 -29.06 10.98
C ALA A 140 -2.11 -30.28 10.65
N LYS A 141 -3.41 -30.06 10.52
CA LYS A 141 -4.41 -31.03 10.08
C LYS A 141 -5.34 -30.34 9.09
N MET A 142 -5.61 -30.99 7.96
CA MET A 142 -6.57 -30.48 6.98
C MET A 142 -7.80 -31.41 6.96
N SER A 143 -9.00 -30.84 7.09
CA SER A 143 -10.26 -31.59 7.03
C SER A 143 -11.33 -30.76 6.34
N GLY A 144 -11.96 -31.28 5.28
CA GLY A 144 -12.93 -30.50 4.50
C GLY A 144 -12.30 -29.24 3.91
N SER A 145 -12.90 -28.07 4.08
CA SER A 145 -12.36 -26.77 3.65
C SER A 145 -11.46 -26.09 4.70
N THR A 146 -11.20 -26.74 5.83
CA THR A 146 -10.56 -26.12 6.99
C THR A 146 -9.16 -26.67 7.22
N LEU A 147 -8.20 -25.77 7.35
CA LEU A 147 -6.88 -26.02 7.91
C LEU A 147 -6.94 -25.77 9.42
N LYS A 148 -6.55 -26.76 10.21
CA LYS A 148 -6.22 -26.58 11.62
C LYS A 148 -4.70 -26.60 11.78
N TYR A 149 -4.15 -25.71 12.59
CA TYR A 149 -2.72 -25.63 12.82
C TYR A 149 -2.44 -25.21 14.26
N GLN A 150 -1.22 -25.46 14.72
CA GLN A 150 -0.74 -25.04 16.04
C GLN A 150 0.71 -24.58 15.96
N PHE A 151 1.08 -23.64 16.82
CA PHE A 151 2.47 -23.29 17.10
C PHE A 151 2.97 -24.15 18.27
N SER A 152 4.28 -24.26 18.45
CA SER A 152 4.83 -24.84 19.69
C SER A 152 4.47 -23.95 20.87
N ASP A 153 4.42 -24.50 22.08
CA ASP A 153 3.94 -23.75 23.26
C ASP A 153 4.75 -22.47 23.51
N ASN A 154 6.09 -22.57 23.43
CA ASN A 154 6.98 -21.42 23.57
C ASN A 154 6.71 -20.32 22.51
N MET A 155 6.47 -20.71 21.26
CA MET A 155 6.13 -19.76 20.20
C MET A 155 4.75 -19.17 20.38
N ARG A 156 3.76 -19.99 20.77
CA ARG A 156 2.38 -19.53 20.98
C ARG A 156 2.37 -18.41 22.02
N GLU A 157 3.05 -18.61 23.14
CA GLU A 157 3.16 -17.60 24.19
C GLU A 157 3.72 -16.26 23.65
N LEU A 158 4.85 -16.34 22.93
CA LEU A 158 5.51 -15.16 22.34
C LEU A 158 4.65 -14.46 21.27
N LEU A 159 3.95 -15.23 20.43
CA LEU A 159 3.13 -14.71 19.34
C LEU A 159 1.82 -14.09 19.82
N MET A 160 1.18 -14.69 20.83
CA MET A 160 -0.09 -14.20 21.35
C MET A 160 0.07 -12.96 22.23
N ASN A 161 1.18 -12.86 22.98
CA ASN A 161 1.45 -11.75 23.90
C ASN A 161 2.86 -11.14 23.69
N PRO A 162 3.13 -10.51 22.53
CA PRO A 162 4.46 -10.00 22.23
C PRO A 162 4.79 -8.74 23.05
N GLN A 163 5.84 -8.79 23.86
CA GLN A 163 6.40 -7.62 24.55
C GLN A 163 7.04 -6.62 23.58
N THR A 164 7.72 -7.14 22.56
CA THR A 164 8.26 -6.36 21.45
C THR A 164 7.81 -6.97 20.13
N TYR A 165 7.42 -6.11 19.18
CA TYR A 165 6.85 -6.55 17.91
C TYR A 165 7.26 -5.65 16.74
N ALA A 166 7.21 -6.20 15.54
CA ALA A 166 7.17 -5.45 14.28
C ALA A 166 5.71 -5.28 13.84
N ARG A 167 5.38 -4.14 13.22
CA ARG A 167 4.08 -3.94 12.57
C ARG A 167 4.20 -4.38 11.12
N ILE A 168 3.62 -5.54 10.80
CA ILE A 168 3.67 -6.12 9.47
C ILE A 168 2.34 -5.84 8.76
N ASP A 169 2.37 -5.10 7.66
CA ASP A 169 1.23 -4.88 6.77
C ASP A 169 1.11 -6.04 5.77
N MET A 170 0.01 -6.80 5.85
CA MET A 170 -0.23 -7.95 4.96
C MET A 170 -0.37 -7.56 3.50
N ARG A 171 -0.87 -6.35 3.20
CA ARG A 171 -0.92 -5.81 1.83
C ARG A 171 0.48 -5.72 1.22
N ILE A 172 1.45 -5.21 1.99
CA ILE A 172 2.86 -5.14 1.56
C ILE A 172 3.47 -6.54 1.53
N ALA A 173 3.24 -7.36 2.56
CA ALA A 173 3.78 -8.72 2.59
C ALA A 173 3.35 -9.54 1.36
N ARG A 174 2.10 -9.38 0.89
CA ARG A 174 1.56 -10.00 -0.32
C ARG A 174 2.20 -9.48 -1.61
N SER A 175 2.65 -8.23 -1.68
CA SER A 175 3.16 -7.63 -2.92
C SER A 175 4.57 -8.11 -3.29
N PHE A 176 5.35 -8.61 -2.33
CA PHE A 176 6.67 -9.17 -2.57
C PHE A 176 6.66 -10.39 -3.51
N LYS A 177 7.69 -10.48 -4.34
CA LYS A 177 8.01 -11.53 -5.31
C LYS A 177 9.31 -12.27 -4.96
N ARG A 178 10.14 -11.78 -4.02
CA ARG A 178 11.32 -12.49 -3.51
C ARG A 178 11.23 -12.73 -2.00
N GLY A 179 11.58 -13.94 -1.57
CA GLY A 179 11.60 -14.30 -0.14
C GLY A 179 12.59 -13.44 0.65
N HIS A 180 13.81 -13.26 0.14
CA HIS A 180 14.81 -12.41 0.80
C HIS A 180 14.37 -10.96 0.98
N ALA A 181 13.57 -10.41 0.06
CA ALA A 181 13.03 -9.05 0.17
C ALA A 181 12.01 -8.94 1.30
N LEU A 182 11.06 -9.90 1.36
CA LEU A 182 10.11 -10.00 2.46
C LEU A 182 10.83 -10.13 3.81
N THR A 183 11.76 -11.09 3.94
CA THR A 183 12.51 -11.31 5.18
C THR A 183 13.31 -10.08 5.60
N LEU A 184 14.00 -9.43 4.66
CA LEU A 184 14.78 -8.23 4.96
C LEU A 184 13.87 -7.07 5.41
N TRP A 185 12.76 -6.82 4.71
CA TRP A 185 11.81 -5.78 5.11
C TRP A 185 11.22 -6.03 6.49
N GLU A 186 10.81 -7.26 6.81
CA GLU A 186 10.29 -7.61 8.14
C GLU A 186 11.31 -7.31 9.26
N ASN A 187 12.59 -7.61 9.01
CA ASN A 187 13.68 -7.36 9.95
C ASN A 187 13.98 -5.86 10.13
N VAL A 188 13.67 -5.02 9.14
CA VAL A 188 13.98 -3.58 9.15
C VAL A 188 12.78 -2.73 9.59
N VAL A 189 11.55 -3.10 9.24
CA VAL A 189 10.34 -2.26 9.43
C VAL A 189 10.08 -1.90 10.90
N ARG A 190 10.49 -2.75 11.84
CA ARG A 190 10.38 -2.46 13.28
C ARG A 190 11.15 -1.22 13.72
N TYR A 191 12.14 -0.79 12.93
CA TYR A 191 12.98 0.38 13.22
C TYR A 191 12.45 1.67 12.58
N GLU A 192 11.27 1.65 11.93
CA GLU A 192 10.66 2.83 11.31
C GLU A 192 10.63 4.04 12.25
N GLY A 193 10.20 3.86 13.51
CA GLY A 193 10.15 4.96 14.49
C GLY A 193 11.53 5.50 14.93
N VAL A 194 12.60 4.72 14.74
CA VAL A 194 13.99 5.12 15.03
C VAL A 194 14.69 5.65 13.76
N GLY A 195 14.18 5.28 12.58
CA GLY A 195 14.74 5.62 11.27
C GLY A 195 15.94 4.77 10.85
N ARG A 196 16.48 3.90 11.71
CA ARG A 196 17.60 3.01 11.38
C ARG A 196 17.71 1.79 12.29
N THR A 197 18.24 0.70 11.74
CA THR A 197 18.67 -0.51 12.46
C THR A 197 19.95 -0.26 13.27
N PRO A 198 20.30 -1.11 14.26
CA PRO A 198 21.67 -1.19 14.76
C PRO A 198 22.61 -1.67 13.65
N LYS A 199 23.93 -1.53 13.86
CA LYS A 199 24.91 -2.17 12.97
C LYS A 199 24.83 -3.67 13.15
N LEU A 200 24.42 -4.38 12.11
CA LEU A 200 24.28 -5.83 12.10
C LEU A 200 25.52 -6.43 11.42
N SER A 201 26.08 -7.49 12.01
CA SER A 201 27.19 -8.18 11.36
C SER A 201 26.74 -8.78 10.03
N VAL A 202 27.64 -8.87 9.06
CA VAL A 202 27.34 -9.50 7.76
C VAL A 202 26.91 -10.96 7.97
N GLU A 203 27.48 -11.64 8.96
CA GLU A 203 27.12 -13.02 9.30
C GLU A 203 25.67 -13.11 9.78
N SER A 204 25.26 -12.26 10.71
CA SER A 204 23.88 -12.22 11.20
C SER A 204 22.86 -11.98 10.09
N ILE A 205 23.16 -11.09 9.14
CA ILE A 205 22.26 -10.84 8.00
C ILE A 205 22.19 -12.06 7.07
N ARG A 206 23.29 -12.81 6.89
CA ARG A 206 23.26 -14.06 6.13
C ARG A 206 22.50 -15.15 6.85
N ASP A 207 22.69 -15.30 8.17
CA ASP A 207 21.96 -16.26 8.99
C ASP A 207 20.45 -16.04 8.86
N LEU A 208 20.00 -14.79 8.88
CA LEU A 208 18.58 -14.43 8.70
C LEU A 208 18.08 -14.65 7.26
N LEU A 209 18.85 -14.26 6.24
CA LEU A 209 18.37 -14.25 4.85
C LEU A 209 18.60 -15.57 4.10
N LEU A 210 19.60 -16.36 4.50
CA LEU A 210 20.06 -17.55 3.78
C LEU A 210 19.91 -18.84 4.60
N GLY A 211 19.85 -18.77 5.93
CA GLY A 211 19.99 -19.91 6.82
C GLY A 211 21.44 -20.17 7.22
N LEU A 212 21.66 -20.92 8.30
CA LEU A 212 22.96 -21.09 8.96
C LEU A 212 24.02 -21.86 8.13
N ASP A 213 23.59 -22.53 7.07
CA ASP A 213 24.39 -23.32 6.14
C ASP A 213 25.05 -22.49 5.01
N TRP A 214 24.88 -21.16 4.99
CA TRP A 214 25.43 -20.29 3.93
C TRP A 214 26.96 -20.37 3.77
N ARG A 215 27.68 -20.83 4.79
CA ARG A 215 29.15 -20.87 4.85
C ARG A 215 29.78 -21.74 3.75
N GLU A 216 29.07 -22.75 3.29
CA GLU A 216 29.54 -23.68 2.25
C GLU A 216 29.23 -23.16 0.82
N GLY A 217 28.40 -22.12 0.70
CA GLY A 217 27.94 -21.59 -0.58
C GLY A 217 28.74 -20.40 -1.11
N SER A 218 28.45 -20.02 -2.36
CA SER A 218 29.03 -18.85 -3.01
C SER A 218 28.70 -17.52 -2.30
N TYR A 219 27.63 -17.49 -1.49
CA TYR A 219 27.23 -16.32 -0.71
C TYR A 219 28.13 -16.05 0.52
N SER A 220 29.05 -16.98 0.86
CA SER A 220 30.15 -16.70 1.79
C SER A 220 31.00 -15.50 1.35
N GLN A 221 31.08 -15.26 0.03
CA GLN A 221 31.70 -14.05 -0.53
C GLN A 221 30.74 -12.87 -0.46
N TYR A 222 31.13 -11.81 0.25
CA TYR A 222 30.27 -10.63 0.44
C TYR A 222 29.83 -9.99 -0.88
N LYS A 223 30.73 -9.94 -1.87
CA LYS A 223 30.43 -9.41 -3.21
C LYS A 223 29.26 -10.14 -3.89
N ILE A 224 29.23 -11.47 -3.80
CA ILE A 224 28.16 -12.28 -4.40
C ILE A 224 26.87 -12.10 -3.58
N PHE A 225 26.96 -12.19 -2.25
CA PHE A 225 25.82 -11.95 -1.37
C PHE A 225 25.15 -10.59 -1.61
N LYS A 226 25.94 -9.51 -1.64
CA LYS A 226 25.46 -8.16 -1.91
C LYS A 226 24.74 -8.06 -3.26
N SER A 227 25.39 -8.53 -4.32
CA SER A 227 24.87 -8.38 -5.68
C SER A 227 23.68 -9.26 -6.01
N ARG A 228 23.60 -10.47 -5.43
CA ARG A 228 22.55 -11.46 -5.73
C ARG A 228 21.40 -11.46 -4.73
N VAL A 229 21.61 -10.97 -3.51
CA VAL A 229 20.63 -11.06 -2.42
C VAL A 229 20.25 -9.68 -1.91
N LEU A 230 21.20 -8.92 -1.35
CA LEU A 230 20.89 -7.64 -0.69
C LEU A 230 20.38 -6.57 -1.67
N GLN A 231 21.11 -6.32 -2.76
CA GLN A 231 20.73 -5.28 -3.71
C GLN A 231 19.40 -5.56 -4.41
N PRO A 232 19.13 -6.79 -4.91
CA PRO A 232 17.82 -7.10 -5.46
C PRO A 232 16.68 -7.01 -4.44
N ALA A 233 16.94 -7.36 -3.17
CA ALA A 233 15.97 -7.22 -2.09
C ALA A 233 15.65 -5.74 -1.82
N LEU A 234 16.66 -4.89 -1.66
CA LEU A 234 16.47 -3.46 -1.42
C LEU A 234 15.70 -2.77 -2.55
N VAL A 235 16.04 -3.07 -3.80
CA VAL A 235 15.33 -2.52 -4.97
C VAL A 235 13.85 -2.88 -4.93
N GLU A 236 13.52 -4.14 -4.63
CA GLU A 236 12.13 -4.57 -4.55
C GLU A 236 11.38 -3.95 -3.36
N ILE A 237 12.01 -3.87 -2.18
CA ILE A 237 11.40 -3.23 -1.01
C ILE A 237 11.05 -1.77 -1.32
N ASN A 238 11.96 -1.04 -1.95
CA ASN A 238 11.74 0.35 -2.33
C ASN A 238 10.79 0.48 -3.53
N GLU A 239 10.46 -0.60 -4.23
CA GLU A 239 9.41 -0.61 -5.27
C GLU A 239 8.02 -0.84 -4.67
N VAL A 240 7.88 -1.83 -3.77
CA VAL A 240 6.55 -2.37 -3.39
C VAL A 240 6.05 -2.00 -2.00
N SER A 241 6.93 -1.49 -1.13
CA SER A 241 6.56 -1.09 0.24
C SER A 241 6.32 0.41 0.36
N ASP A 242 5.71 0.82 1.47
CA ASP A 242 5.53 2.23 1.82
C ASP A 242 6.80 2.86 2.42
N HIS A 243 7.93 2.16 2.36
CA HIS A 243 9.19 2.57 2.96
C HIS A 243 10.27 2.72 1.89
N GLU A 244 11.18 3.67 2.11
CA GLU A 244 12.47 3.73 1.44
C GLU A 244 13.52 3.20 2.41
N ILE A 245 14.30 2.22 1.95
CA ILE A 245 15.36 1.59 2.73
C ILE A 245 16.70 1.76 2.00
N GLU A 246 17.68 2.29 2.73
CA GLU A 246 19.05 2.46 2.26
C GLU A 246 20.01 1.65 3.13
N MET A 247 21.09 1.13 2.53
CA MET A 247 22.09 0.33 3.24
C MET A 247 23.45 1.04 3.28
N ALA A 248 24.00 1.17 4.48
CA ALA A 248 25.37 1.61 4.74
C ALA A 248 26.27 0.42 5.11
N GLU A 249 27.51 0.41 4.61
CA GLU A 249 28.49 -0.65 4.83
C GLU A 249 29.61 -0.17 5.75
N PHE A 250 30.01 -1.01 6.71
CA PHE A 250 31.08 -0.72 7.66
C PHE A 250 32.22 -1.72 7.49
N LYS A 251 33.42 -1.19 7.24
CA LYS A 251 34.64 -1.98 7.03
C LYS A 251 35.34 -2.31 8.35
N ASN A 252 35.94 -3.49 8.39
CA ASN A 252 37.00 -3.83 9.32
C ASN A 252 38.21 -4.31 8.50
N GLY A 253 39.26 -3.48 8.44
CA GLY A 253 40.35 -3.66 7.49
C GLY A 253 39.87 -3.64 6.04
N ARG A 254 40.12 -4.72 5.29
CA ARG A 254 39.75 -4.84 3.87
C ARG A 254 38.35 -5.42 3.62
N ALA A 255 37.74 -6.05 4.62
CA ALA A 255 36.43 -6.68 4.50
C ALA A 255 35.32 -5.76 5.04
N ILE A 256 34.09 -5.88 4.53
CA ILE A 256 32.93 -5.30 5.25
C ILE A 256 32.52 -6.28 6.34
N ALA A 257 32.42 -5.76 7.56
CA ALA A 257 32.13 -6.53 8.76
C ALA A 257 30.67 -6.37 9.20
N ALA A 258 30.08 -5.21 8.92
CA ALA A 258 28.70 -4.91 9.30
C ALA A 258 27.99 -4.06 8.26
N VAL A 259 26.66 -4.13 8.29
CA VAL A 259 25.76 -3.27 7.51
C VAL A 259 24.75 -2.62 8.44
N GLN A 260 24.23 -1.47 8.02
CA GLN A 260 23.14 -0.78 8.70
C GLN A 260 22.12 -0.33 7.67
N PHE A 261 20.85 -0.57 7.96
CA PHE A 261 19.74 -0.11 7.15
C PHE A 261 19.11 1.12 7.78
N SER A 262 18.98 2.19 6.98
CA SER A 262 18.15 3.35 7.26
C SER A 262 16.77 3.10 6.65
N ILE A 263 15.71 3.53 7.34
CA ILE A 263 14.32 3.35 6.89
C ILE A 263 13.57 4.67 7.05
N THR A 264 12.89 5.10 5.99
CA THR A 264 12.04 6.29 6.01
C THR A 264 10.67 5.96 5.39
N PRO A 265 9.56 6.41 6.00
CA PRO A 265 8.25 6.26 5.38
C PRO A 265 8.20 7.12 4.12
N LYS A 266 7.73 6.54 3.02
CA LYS A 266 7.37 7.31 1.84
C LYS A 266 6.18 8.19 2.20
N ARG A 267 6.20 9.44 1.74
CA ARG A 267 5.04 10.32 1.90
C ARG A 267 3.83 9.68 1.21
N LYS A 268 2.92 9.13 2.01
CA LYS A 268 1.56 8.86 1.56
C LYS A 268 0.81 10.20 1.54
N PRO A 269 -0.10 10.43 0.59
CA PRO A 269 -1.08 11.48 0.74
C PRO A 269 -1.94 11.12 1.97
N GLU A 270 -1.67 11.78 3.11
CA GLU A 270 -2.36 11.53 4.38
C GLU A 270 -3.79 12.09 4.34
N ILE A 271 -4.76 11.28 4.77
CA ILE A 271 -6.09 11.73 5.21
C ILE A 271 -6.32 11.02 6.54
N THR A 272 -6.19 11.69 7.70
CA THR A 272 -6.50 11.09 9.02
C THR A 272 -6.43 12.08 10.20
N GLN A 273 -7.03 13.27 10.11
CA GLN A 273 -7.32 14.08 11.32
C GLN A 273 -8.83 14.20 11.57
N GLU A 274 -9.25 14.32 12.84
CA GLU A 274 -10.65 14.60 13.22
C GLU A 274 -11.17 15.88 12.56
N ALA A 275 -10.30 16.87 12.33
CA ALA A 275 -10.59 18.06 11.54
C ALA A 275 -11.02 17.73 10.10
N ASP A 276 -10.51 16.64 9.50
CA ASP A 276 -10.87 16.21 8.15
C ASP A 276 -12.27 15.58 8.14
N LEU A 277 -12.70 14.93 9.23
CA LEU A 277 -14.07 14.39 9.33
C LEU A 277 -15.11 15.50 9.39
N ASP A 278 -14.82 16.59 10.11
CA ASP A 278 -15.69 17.77 10.16
C ASP A 278 -15.76 18.49 8.81
N LEU A 279 -14.62 18.64 8.13
CA LEU A 279 -14.57 19.25 6.80
C LEU A 279 -15.28 18.40 5.74
N VAL A 280 -15.10 17.07 5.78
CA VAL A 280 -15.83 16.13 4.92
C VAL A 280 -17.34 16.17 5.24
N GLY A 281 -17.71 16.30 6.51
CA GLY A 281 -19.10 16.54 6.93
C GLY A 281 -19.69 17.86 6.41
N GLY A 282 -18.89 18.93 6.37
CA GLY A 282 -19.29 20.22 5.80
C GLY A 282 -19.46 20.17 4.27
N MET A 283 -18.51 19.56 3.56
CA MET A 283 -18.57 19.38 2.10
C MET A 283 -19.76 18.52 1.65
N THR A 284 -20.07 17.45 2.39
CA THR A 284 -21.22 16.59 2.09
C THR A 284 -22.56 17.31 2.32
N LYS A 285 -22.67 18.20 3.31
CA LYS A 285 -23.85 19.07 3.49
C LYS A 285 -24.06 20.06 2.34
N LEU A 286 -22.99 20.48 1.67
CA LEU A 286 -23.02 21.32 0.47
C LEU A 286 -23.30 20.54 -0.82
N GLY A 287 -23.52 19.23 -0.74
CA GLY A 287 -23.89 18.37 -1.86
C GLY A 287 -22.72 17.73 -2.60
N ILE A 288 -21.54 17.65 -1.97
CA ILE A 288 -20.35 17.01 -2.55
C ILE A 288 -20.31 15.53 -2.16
N PRO A 289 -20.17 14.59 -3.14
CA PRO A 289 -20.02 13.17 -2.86
C PRO A 289 -18.85 12.87 -1.92
N LEU A 290 -19.00 11.88 -1.05
CA LEU A 290 -17.99 11.52 -0.03
C LEU A 290 -16.60 11.23 -0.62
N ALA A 291 -16.53 10.62 -1.79
CA ALA A 291 -15.28 10.34 -2.50
C ALA A 291 -14.58 11.64 -2.96
N GLU A 292 -15.35 12.60 -3.47
CA GLU A 292 -14.87 13.91 -3.92
C GLU A 292 -14.46 14.78 -2.72
N ALA A 293 -15.25 14.77 -1.63
CA ALA A 293 -14.93 15.46 -0.39
C ALA A 293 -13.61 14.96 0.23
N ARG A 294 -13.36 13.65 0.20
CA ARG A 294 -12.08 13.06 0.64
C ARG A 294 -10.91 13.48 -0.25
N LYS A 295 -11.11 13.50 -1.58
CA LYS A 295 -10.10 13.96 -2.53
C LYS A 295 -9.75 15.44 -2.29
N LEU A 296 -10.75 16.29 -2.10
CA LEU A 296 -10.56 17.72 -1.82
C LEU A 296 -9.82 17.94 -0.50
N ALA A 297 -10.19 17.21 0.57
CA ALA A 297 -9.48 17.23 1.85
C ALA A 297 -8.00 16.83 1.75
N SER A 298 -7.66 15.90 0.86
CA SER A 298 -6.26 15.49 0.64
C SER A 298 -5.44 16.41 -0.26
N THR A 299 -6.11 17.22 -1.09
CA THR A 299 -5.47 18.03 -2.14
C THR A 299 -5.32 19.49 -1.75
N HIS A 300 -6.25 20.02 -0.95
CA HIS A 300 -6.27 21.42 -0.52
C HIS A 300 -6.02 21.52 0.99
N SER A 301 -5.49 22.66 1.42
CA SER A 301 -5.26 22.88 2.86
C SER A 301 -6.60 22.96 3.60
N ASN A 302 -6.62 22.44 4.83
CA ASN A 302 -7.81 22.43 5.69
C ASN A 302 -8.40 23.84 5.91
N ASP A 303 -7.54 24.87 5.98
CA ASP A 303 -7.95 26.27 6.11
C ASP A 303 -8.67 26.80 4.85
N ALA A 304 -8.21 26.43 3.65
CA ALA A 304 -8.84 26.84 2.40
C ALA A 304 -10.23 26.21 2.23
N ILE A 305 -10.36 24.93 2.57
CA ILE A 305 -11.66 24.23 2.54
C ILE A 305 -12.63 24.86 3.53
N ARG A 306 -12.18 25.16 4.75
CA ARG A 306 -13.00 25.81 5.77
C ARG A 306 -13.52 27.18 5.31
N LYS A 307 -12.63 28.01 4.74
CA LYS A 307 -12.98 29.32 4.18
C LYS A 307 -13.98 29.21 3.02
N ALA A 308 -13.80 28.24 2.13
CA ALA A 308 -14.71 28.00 1.01
C ALA A 308 -16.09 27.48 1.46
N ILE A 309 -16.15 26.66 2.52
CA ILE A 309 -17.40 26.20 3.14
C ILE A 309 -18.14 27.43 3.69
N ASP A 310 -17.46 28.26 4.50
CA ASP A 310 -18.05 29.45 5.11
C ASP A 310 -18.53 30.46 4.07
N TYR A 311 -17.75 30.70 3.01
CA TYR A 311 -18.12 31.59 1.90
C TYR A 311 -19.37 31.09 1.17
N THR A 312 -19.42 29.79 0.88
CA THR A 312 -20.55 29.16 0.19
C THR A 312 -21.82 29.22 1.05
N GLU A 313 -21.71 28.93 2.35
CA GLU A 313 -22.84 29.03 3.27
C GLU A 313 -23.39 30.45 3.41
N GLN A 314 -22.51 31.47 3.49
CA GLN A 314 -22.93 32.87 3.55
C GLN A 314 -23.64 33.32 2.27
N ARG A 315 -23.17 32.87 1.10
CA ARG A 315 -23.81 33.18 -0.18
C ARG A 315 -25.19 32.55 -0.33
N VAL A 316 -25.37 31.33 0.18
CA VAL A 316 -26.66 30.61 0.21
C VAL A 316 -27.64 31.25 1.19
N LYS A 317 -27.17 31.80 2.31
CA LYS A 317 -28.01 32.48 3.32
C LYS A 317 -28.43 33.91 2.94
N LYS A 318 -27.74 34.57 1.99
CA LYS A 318 -28.03 35.96 1.59
C LYS A 318 -29.30 36.05 0.73
N THR A 319 -30.38 36.58 1.31
CA THR A 319 -31.67 36.82 0.63
C THR A 319 -31.63 38.12 -0.19
N GLY A 320 -32.17 38.09 -1.42
CA GLY A 320 -32.24 39.25 -2.33
C GLY A 320 -31.30 39.22 -3.55
N VAL A 321 -30.60 38.11 -3.80
CA VAL A 321 -29.77 37.88 -4.99
C VAL A 321 -30.19 36.55 -5.63
N GLU A 322 -29.95 36.37 -6.93
CA GLU A 322 -30.31 35.13 -7.65
C GLU A 322 -29.87 33.87 -6.88
N PRO A 323 -30.78 32.86 -6.75
CA PRO A 323 -30.49 31.63 -6.03
C PRO A 323 -29.35 30.85 -6.67
N VAL A 324 -28.47 30.28 -5.85
CA VAL A 324 -27.41 29.40 -6.32
C VAL A 324 -28.03 28.06 -6.72
N ALA A 325 -28.26 27.86 -8.02
CA ALA A 325 -28.92 26.65 -8.57
C ALA A 325 -28.14 25.35 -8.28
N GLN A 326 -26.81 25.42 -8.13
CA GLN A 326 -25.95 24.27 -7.81
C GLN A 326 -24.89 24.65 -6.76
N VAL A 327 -25.23 24.44 -5.49
CA VAL A 327 -24.38 24.80 -4.34
C VAL A 327 -23.01 24.09 -4.39
N GLY A 328 -22.98 22.80 -4.73
CA GLY A 328 -21.73 22.04 -4.87
C GLY A 328 -20.81 22.54 -5.99
N ALA A 329 -21.38 22.95 -7.14
CA ALA A 329 -20.59 23.52 -8.24
C ALA A 329 -20.02 24.90 -7.89
N TYR A 330 -20.75 25.67 -7.08
CA TYR A 330 -20.29 26.95 -6.58
C TYR A 330 -19.16 26.79 -5.55
N PHE A 331 -19.26 25.80 -4.67
CA PHE A 331 -18.19 25.46 -3.73
C PHE A 331 -16.89 25.07 -4.46
N ARG A 332 -16.95 24.25 -5.51
CA ARG A 332 -15.74 23.89 -6.29
C ARG A 332 -15.02 25.12 -6.82
N LYS A 333 -15.77 26.07 -7.38
CA LYS A 333 -15.22 27.36 -7.84
C LYS A 333 -14.64 28.20 -6.71
N ALA A 334 -15.23 28.15 -5.51
CA ALA A 334 -14.71 28.84 -4.34
C ALA A 334 -13.38 28.24 -3.85
N VAL A 335 -13.25 26.92 -3.87
CA VAL A 335 -12.00 26.20 -3.52
C VAL A 335 -10.91 26.47 -4.57
N GLU A 336 -11.25 26.40 -5.86
CA GLU A 336 -10.32 26.67 -6.97
C GLU A 336 -9.88 28.14 -7.04
N GLY A 337 -10.82 29.06 -6.77
CA GLY A 337 -10.58 30.50 -6.84
C GLY A 337 -10.02 31.12 -5.56
N GLY A 338 -9.84 30.35 -4.49
CA GLY A 338 -9.37 30.85 -3.20
C GLY A 338 -10.29 31.94 -2.62
N TRP A 339 -11.60 31.82 -2.83
CA TRP A 339 -12.55 32.86 -2.43
C TRP A 339 -12.70 32.88 -0.91
N GLU A 340 -12.21 33.96 -0.31
CA GLU A 340 -12.33 34.22 1.12
C GLU A 340 -13.37 35.31 1.38
N VAL A 341 -13.99 35.24 2.55
CA VAL A 341 -14.76 36.36 3.07
C VAL A 341 -13.75 37.44 3.45
N ALA A 342 -13.81 38.60 2.81
CA ALA A 342 -12.91 39.71 3.09
C ALA A 342 -13.09 40.19 4.54
N ASN A 343 -12.29 39.62 5.44
CA ASN A 343 -11.99 40.16 6.75
C ASN A 343 -10.50 40.47 6.77
N THR A 344 -10.20 41.76 6.76
CA THR A 344 -8.86 42.34 6.69
C THR A 344 -7.96 41.88 7.86
N SER A 345 -6.68 41.72 7.51
CA SER A 345 -5.43 41.76 8.34
C SER A 345 -4.82 40.43 8.79
N THR A 346 -3.67 40.05 8.20
CA THR A 346 -2.31 40.18 8.81
C THR A 346 -1.20 39.88 7.75
N PRO A 347 -0.06 40.62 7.69
CA PRO A 347 1.00 40.45 6.67
C PRO A 347 2.06 39.38 7.02
N ALA A 348 2.63 38.73 6.00
CA ALA A 348 3.69 37.72 6.10
C ALA A 348 5.12 38.29 5.95
N GLU A 349 6.04 37.78 6.76
CA GLU A 349 7.47 38.12 6.83
C GLU A 349 8.33 37.15 5.97
N LYS A 350 9.43 37.63 5.36
CA LYS A 350 10.31 36.89 4.42
C LYS A 350 11.64 36.47 5.08
N PRO A 351 12.20 35.27 4.77
CA PRO A 351 13.63 34.96 4.96
C PRO A 351 14.45 34.92 3.64
N PRO A 352 15.80 34.89 3.70
CA PRO A 352 16.72 35.38 2.66
C PRO A 352 17.24 34.33 1.64
N LYS A 353 17.94 34.85 0.60
CA LYS A 353 18.36 34.24 -0.68
C LYS A 353 19.59 33.32 -0.63
N ALA A 354 19.60 32.32 -1.54
CA ALA A 354 20.70 31.46 -1.96
C ALA A 354 21.22 31.84 -3.40
N PRO A 355 22.34 31.26 -3.90
CA PRO A 355 23.15 31.78 -5.02
C PRO A 355 22.49 31.77 -6.41
N ILE A 356 22.94 32.67 -7.30
CA ILE A 356 22.32 32.98 -8.60
C ILE A 356 22.83 32.01 -9.70
N GLU A 357 21.95 31.12 -10.19
CA GLU A 357 22.12 30.36 -11.45
C GLU A 357 21.93 31.26 -12.69
N SER A 358 22.53 30.90 -13.83
CA SER A 358 22.45 31.70 -15.08
C SER A 358 21.07 31.60 -15.75
N GLY A 359 20.57 32.71 -16.32
CA GLY A 359 19.19 32.83 -16.81
C GLY A 359 18.78 31.85 -17.92
N ASP A 360 19.72 31.38 -18.73
CA ASP A 360 19.45 30.42 -19.81
C ASP A 360 19.34 28.98 -19.29
N GLU A 361 20.16 28.60 -18.31
CA GLU A 361 20.07 27.28 -17.66
C GLU A 361 18.75 27.13 -16.88
N LEU A 362 18.33 28.22 -16.24
CA LEU A 362 17.02 28.34 -15.58
C LEU A 362 15.87 28.11 -16.55
N LYS A 363 15.91 28.72 -17.74
CA LYS A 363 14.87 28.52 -18.77
C LYS A 363 14.81 27.07 -19.24
N VAL A 364 15.96 26.45 -19.55
CA VAL A 364 16.00 25.04 -20.00
C VAL A 364 15.45 24.10 -18.93
N LYS A 365 15.86 24.28 -17.67
CA LYS A 365 15.30 23.51 -16.54
C LYS A 365 13.79 23.72 -16.39
N LEU A 366 13.30 24.94 -16.59
CA LEU A 366 11.87 25.26 -16.47
C LEU A 366 11.05 24.56 -17.55
N HIS A 367 11.49 24.64 -18.80
CA HIS A 367 10.83 23.94 -19.91
C HIS A 367 10.81 22.42 -19.69
N ALA A 368 11.91 21.82 -19.20
CA ALA A 368 11.96 20.39 -18.90
C ALA A 368 11.00 19.98 -17.77
N GLN A 369 10.93 20.78 -16.70
CA GLN A 369 9.99 20.54 -15.59
C GLN A 369 8.54 20.70 -16.04
N TYR A 370 8.26 21.70 -16.87
CA TYR A 370 6.92 21.91 -17.41
C TYR A 370 6.49 20.80 -18.36
N ALA A 371 7.39 20.32 -19.22
CA ALA A 371 7.14 19.17 -20.09
C ALA A 371 6.84 17.89 -19.28
N ALA A 372 7.57 17.65 -18.19
CA ALA A 372 7.30 16.53 -17.29
C ALA A 372 5.92 16.67 -16.62
N HIS A 373 5.56 17.87 -16.16
CA HIS A 373 4.25 18.15 -15.57
C HIS A 373 3.09 17.91 -16.55
N ARG A 374 3.22 18.43 -17.79
CA ARG A 374 2.24 18.19 -18.85
C ARG A 374 2.12 16.72 -19.22
N THR A 375 3.23 15.98 -19.21
CA THR A 375 3.22 14.53 -19.48
C THR A 375 2.43 13.76 -18.42
N GLU A 376 2.49 14.17 -17.15
CA GLU A 376 1.72 13.57 -16.07
C GLU A 376 0.22 13.89 -16.20
N GLN A 377 -0.12 15.15 -16.47
CA GLN A 377 -1.51 15.56 -16.67
C GLN A 377 -2.15 14.89 -17.89
N ILE A 378 -1.44 14.82 -19.03
CA ILE A 378 -2.01 14.24 -20.26
C ILE A 378 -2.18 12.74 -20.16
N ARG A 379 -1.33 12.08 -19.35
CA ARG A 379 -1.48 10.66 -19.01
C ARG A 379 -2.75 10.45 -18.19
N GLY A 380 -3.02 11.32 -17.22
CA GLY A 380 -4.28 11.34 -16.48
C GLY A 380 -5.47 11.50 -17.43
N PHE A 381 -5.45 12.52 -18.29
CA PHE A 381 -6.47 12.77 -19.30
C PHE A 381 -6.71 11.56 -20.22
N PHE A 382 -5.66 10.97 -20.79
CA PHE A 382 -5.77 9.81 -21.69
C PHE A 382 -6.42 8.61 -20.99
N ASN A 383 -6.13 8.40 -19.70
CA ASN A 383 -6.71 7.31 -18.91
C ASN A 383 -8.18 7.53 -18.55
N GLU A 384 -8.67 8.77 -18.60
CA GLU A 384 -10.09 9.13 -18.39
C GLU A 384 -10.93 8.98 -19.67
N LEU A 385 -10.30 8.96 -20.85
CA LEU A 385 -10.97 8.71 -22.13
C LEU A 385 -11.53 7.28 -22.21
N ASP A 386 -12.60 7.12 -22.99
CA ASP A 386 -13.11 5.79 -23.30
C ASP A 386 -12.19 5.02 -24.28
N ALA A 387 -12.43 3.72 -24.41
CA ALA A 387 -11.58 2.85 -25.22
C ALA A 387 -11.56 3.26 -26.71
N ALA A 388 -12.67 3.79 -27.23
CA ALA A 388 -12.77 4.17 -28.64
C ALA A 388 -11.97 5.47 -28.91
N GLU A 389 -12.00 6.41 -27.97
CA GLU A 389 -11.22 7.65 -28.04
C GLU A 389 -9.73 7.39 -27.84
N GLN A 390 -9.36 6.49 -26.92
CA GLN A 390 -7.98 6.05 -26.74
C GLN A 390 -7.42 5.43 -28.03
N GLU A 391 -8.16 4.51 -28.66
CA GLU A 391 -7.77 3.85 -29.91
C GLU A 391 -7.60 4.85 -31.05
N LYS A 392 -8.46 5.87 -31.12
CA LYS A 392 -8.35 6.97 -32.10
C LYS A 392 -7.02 7.73 -31.96
N TYR A 393 -6.64 8.13 -30.75
CA TYR A 393 -5.39 8.86 -30.53
C TYR A 393 -4.14 8.01 -30.79
N VAL A 394 -4.18 6.73 -30.40
CA VAL A 394 -3.10 5.77 -30.69
C VAL A 394 -2.94 5.58 -32.19
N SER A 395 -4.04 5.44 -32.93
CA SER A 395 -4.02 5.30 -34.39
C SER A 395 -3.44 6.54 -35.07
N GLN A 396 -3.91 7.74 -34.70
CA GLN A 396 -3.40 9.01 -35.24
C GLN A 396 -1.90 9.20 -34.99
N TYR A 397 -1.42 8.84 -33.80
CA TYR A 397 0.01 8.89 -33.50
C TYR A 397 0.82 7.92 -34.36
N ASN A 398 0.37 6.67 -34.47
CA ASN A 398 1.08 5.63 -35.23
C ASN A 398 1.18 5.95 -36.73
N GLU A 399 0.15 6.58 -37.31
CA GLU A 399 0.15 7.05 -38.70
C GLU A 399 1.20 8.16 -38.94
N GLN A 400 1.35 9.08 -37.97
CA GLN A 400 2.29 10.20 -38.07
C GLN A 400 3.73 9.81 -37.65
N GLN A 401 3.92 8.65 -37.04
CA GLN A 401 5.22 8.22 -36.52
C GLN A 401 6.04 7.46 -37.58
N PRO A 402 7.13 8.06 -38.12
CA PRO A 402 7.99 7.38 -39.11
C PRO A 402 8.86 6.28 -38.49
N SER A 403 9.16 6.35 -37.19
CA SER A 403 10.00 5.36 -36.52
C SER A 403 9.17 4.18 -36.01
N GLU A 404 9.36 2.99 -36.58
CA GLU A 404 8.70 1.77 -36.11
C GLU A 404 8.98 1.43 -34.64
N VAL A 405 10.13 1.86 -34.10
CA VAL A 405 10.52 1.63 -32.71
C VAL A 405 9.70 2.48 -31.72
N LEU A 406 9.14 3.59 -32.19
CA LEU A 406 8.33 4.51 -31.40
C LEU A 406 6.82 4.31 -31.62
N ARG A 407 6.39 3.46 -32.56
CA ARG A 407 4.98 3.11 -32.73
C ARG A 407 4.49 2.27 -31.54
N LEU A 408 3.25 2.54 -31.13
CA LEU A 408 2.55 1.75 -30.13
C LEU A 408 1.98 0.49 -30.80
N SER A 409 2.19 -0.68 -30.20
CA SER A 409 1.66 -1.96 -30.70
C SER A 409 0.84 -2.64 -29.61
N ASP A 410 -0.12 -3.47 -30.01
CA ASP A 410 -0.93 -4.32 -29.11
C ASP A 410 -0.14 -5.47 -28.46
N SER A 411 1.18 -5.51 -28.68
CA SER A 411 2.03 -6.51 -28.06
C SER A 411 2.18 -6.25 -26.56
N LYS A 412 2.30 -7.33 -25.78
CA LYS A 412 2.22 -7.38 -24.31
C LYS A 412 3.08 -6.38 -23.51
N LYS A 413 4.00 -5.64 -24.13
CA LYS A 413 4.80 -4.57 -23.50
C LYS A 413 5.20 -3.48 -24.50
N VAL A 414 4.60 -2.30 -24.38
CA VAL A 414 5.07 -1.06 -25.02
C VAL A 414 6.43 -0.67 -24.45
N LYS A 415 7.38 -0.22 -25.29
CA LYS A 415 8.69 0.28 -24.83
C LYS A 415 8.52 1.65 -24.16
N LYS A 416 9.22 1.88 -23.04
CA LYS A 416 9.19 3.17 -22.30
C LYS A 416 9.50 4.38 -23.19
N SER A 417 10.34 4.23 -24.21
CA SER A 417 10.66 5.28 -25.17
C SER A 417 9.49 5.63 -26.10
N ALA A 418 8.74 4.61 -26.55
CA ALA A 418 7.53 4.80 -27.36
C ALA A 418 6.41 5.43 -26.53
N GLU A 419 6.25 4.99 -25.28
CA GLU A 419 5.29 5.56 -24.33
C GLU A 419 5.57 7.05 -24.04
N ALA A 420 6.83 7.39 -23.74
CA ALA A 420 7.23 8.79 -23.50
C ALA A 420 7.02 9.67 -24.74
N ALA A 421 7.34 9.15 -25.94
CA ALA A 421 7.15 9.88 -27.18
C ALA A 421 5.66 10.09 -27.52
N PHE A 422 4.80 9.10 -27.24
CA PHE A 422 3.36 9.21 -27.42
C PHE A 422 2.75 10.28 -26.52
N PHE A 423 3.03 10.25 -25.21
CA PHE A 423 2.45 11.24 -24.29
C PHE A 423 3.01 12.65 -24.53
N GLY A 424 4.26 12.77 -24.96
CA GLY A 424 4.80 14.05 -25.42
C GLY A 424 4.03 14.61 -26.62
N TRP A 425 3.81 13.78 -27.65
CA TRP A 425 3.00 14.15 -28.81
C TRP A 425 1.55 14.46 -28.42
N LEU A 426 0.92 13.65 -27.58
CA LEU A 426 -0.47 13.80 -27.19
C LEU A 426 -0.69 15.11 -26.42
N ALA A 427 0.26 15.49 -25.55
CA ALA A 427 0.20 16.77 -24.86
C ALA A 427 0.14 17.92 -25.86
N THR A 428 0.99 17.90 -26.89
CA THR A 428 0.99 18.91 -27.95
C THR A 428 -0.25 18.83 -28.84
N ALA A 429 -0.75 17.64 -29.15
CA ALA A 429 -1.94 17.46 -29.98
C ALA A 429 -3.22 17.97 -29.31
N VAL A 430 -3.32 17.84 -27.97
CA VAL A 430 -4.52 18.23 -27.21
C VAL A 430 -4.43 19.68 -26.72
N TRP A 431 -3.25 20.15 -26.31
CA TRP A 431 -3.09 21.49 -25.69
C TRP A 431 -2.17 22.45 -26.46
N GLY A 432 -1.54 22.04 -27.55
CA GLY A 432 -0.60 22.85 -28.31
C GLY A 432 0.80 22.97 -27.69
N GLU A 433 1.69 23.72 -28.34
CA GLU A 433 3.05 23.97 -27.85
C GLU A 433 3.04 24.86 -26.59
N PRO A 434 3.93 24.62 -25.60
CA PRO A 434 4.07 25.48 -24.43
C PRO A 434 4.31 26.95 -24.78
N THR A 435 3.50 27.85 -24.24
CA THR A 435 3.74 29.30 -24.33
C THR A 435 4.46 29.83 -23.09
N ASP A 436 5.06 31.02 -23.21
CA ASP A 436 5.68 31.71 -22.07
C ASP A 436 4.67 32.00 -20.94
N ALA A 437 3.40 32.24 -21.29
CA ALA A 437 2.32 32.42 -20.32
C ALA A 437 2.03 31.13 -19.54
N ASP A 438 2.09 29.98 -20.21
CA ASP A 438 1.89 28.68 -19.57
C ASP A 438 3.02 28.36 -18.59
N LEU A 439 4.27 28.62 -18.98
CA LEU A 439 5.44 28.46 -18.11
C LEU A 439 5.37 29.39 -16.90
N LEU A 440 4.94 30.64 -17.11
CA LEU A 440 4.74 31.59 -16.02
C LEU A 440 3.64 31.10 -15.06
N SER A 441 2.51 30.62 -15.58
CA SER A 441 1.43 30.06 -14.76
C SER A 441 1.89 28.84 -13.95
N PHE A 442 2.70 27.97 -14.56
CA PHE A 442 3.29 26.80 -13.90
C PHE A 442 4.21 27.19 -12.73
N VAL A 443 5.06 28.20 -12.90
CA VAL A 443 5.89 28.72 -11.79
C VAL A 443 5.03 29.34 -10.69
N LEU A 444 3.97 30.08 -11.05
CA LEU A 444 3.08 30.75 -10.10
C LEU A 444 2.23 29.75 -9.29
N GLN A 445 1.85 28.62 -9.88
CA GLN A 445 1.07 27.54 -9.24
C GLN A 445 1.94 26.60 -8.38
N GLY A 446 3.23 26.87 -8.22
CA GLY A 446 4.12 26.08 -7.35
C GLY A 446 4.90 24.97 -8.07
N GLY A 447 5.00 25.02 -9.40
CA GLY A 447 6.02 24.27 -10.14
C GLY A 447 7.40 24.48 -9.49
N LYS A 448 8.18 23.41 -9.34
CA LYS A 448 9.44 23.40 -8.57
C LYS A 448 10.22 24.69 -8.84
N ARG A 449 10.24 25.60 -7.86
CA ARG A 449 11.03 26.82 -7.96
C ARG A 449 12.46 26.41 -8.25
N ILE A 450 12.99 26.85 -9.39
CA ILE A 450 14.39 26.70 -9.68
C ILE A 450 15.08 27.65 -8.72
N ALA A 451 15.65 27.07 -7.67
CA ALA A 451 16.19 27.78 -6.52
C ALA A 451 17.56 28.37 -6.84
#